data_AF-A0A5J9UVR9-F1
#
_entry.id   AF-A0A5J9UVR9-F1
#
_cell.length_a   1.000
_cell.length_b   1.000
_cell.length_c   1.000
_cell.angle_alpha   90.00
_cell.angle_beta   90.00
_cell.angle_gamma   90.00
#
_symmetry.space_group_name_H-M   'P 1'
#
loop_
_entity.id
_entity.type
_entity.pdbx_description
1 polymer ?
#
loop_
_entity_poly.entity_id
_entity_poly.type
_entity_poly.pdbx_seq_one_letter_code
_entity_poly.pdbx_strand_id
1 'polypeptide(L)'
;MEHLLVLEKELDGKRFFAGEKIGFVDLSLGPLSYVIPIYEEITGVKMITEEKFPSLCAWMASFLSSPIVRDHLPPLDKLKLRPGQYDNPISCMEL
;
A
#
# COMPACT_ATOMS: atom_id res chain seq x y z
N MET A 1 -9.17 10.94 3.13
CA MET A 1 -10.04 10.13 2.25
C MET A 1 -10.17 10.72 0.85
N GLU A 2 -10.34 12.03 0.68
CA GLU A 2 -10.49 12.66 -0.66
C GLU A 2 -9.35 12.35 -1.64
N HIS A 3 -8.10 12.35 -1.19
CA HIS A 3 -6.96 11.99 -2.04
C HIS A 3 -7.01 10.54 -2.55
N LEU A 4 -7.54 9.60 -1.76
CA LEU A 4 -7.69 8.21 -2.18
C LEU A 4 -8.75 8.08 -3.28
N LEU A 5 -9.82 8.89 -3.23
CA LEU A 5 -10.83 8.93 -4.29
C LEU A 5 -10.25 9.45 -5.61
N VAL A 6 -9.32 10.40 -5.56
CA VAL A 6 -8.61 10.87 -6.77
C VAL A 6 -7.77 9.75 -7.37
N LEU A 7 -7.02 9.01 -6.54
CA LEU A 7 -6.20 7.88 -7.00
C LEU A 7 -7.05 6.73 -7.55
N GLU A 8 -8.15 6.40 -6.88
CA GLU A 8 -9.10 5.38 -7.31
C GLU A 8 -9.66 5.70 -8.70
N LYS A 9 -10.12 6.95 -8.90
CA LYS A 9 -10.64 7.39 -10.20
C LYS A 9 -9.57 7.38 -11.28
N GLU A 10 -8.33 7.72 -10.94
CA GLU A 10 -7.23 7.72 -11.90
C GLU A 10 -6.82 6.30 -12.33
N LEU A 11 -7.02 5.31 -11.46
CA LEU A 11 -6.79 3.89 -11.73
C LEU A 11 -7.96 3.18 -12.43
N ASP A 12 -9.13 3.81 -12.53
CA ASP A 12 -10.31 3.17 -13.13
C ASP A 12 -10.01 2.67 -14.55
N GLY A 13 -10.25 1.38 -14.78
CA GLY A 13 -9.94 0.69 -16.03
C GLY A 13 -8.46 0.47 -16.34
N LYS A 14 -7.52 0.80 -15.44
CA LYS A 14 -6.07 0.60 -15.62
C LYS A 14 -5.52 -0.41 -14.62
N ARG A 15 -4.53 -1.20 -15.07
CA ARG A 15 -3.81 -2.13 -14.18
C ARG A 15 -2.79 -1.40 -13.30
N PHE A 16 -2.11 -0.40 -13.87
CA PHE A 16 -1.11 0.45 -13.23
C PHE A 16 -1.43 1.91 -13.55
N PHE A 17 -0.92 2.86 -12.76
CA PHE A 17 -1.08 4.28 -13.05
C PHE A 17 -0.53 4.66 -14.42
N ALA A 18 0.54 3.98 -14.87
CA ALA A 18 1.09 4.13 -16.22
C ALA A 18 0.42 3.24 -17.30
N GLY A 19 -0.72 2.58 -16.99
CA GLY A 19 -1.47 1.73 -17.91
C GLY A 19 -1.15 0.24 -17.73
N GLU A 20 -0.57 -0.38 -18.76
CA GLU A 20 -0.34 -1.85 -18.78
C GLU A 20 0.94 -2.29 -18.08
N LYS A 21 1.87 -1.37 -17.83
CA LYS A 21 3.17 -1.65 -17.22
C LYS A 21 3.42 -0.70 -16.06
N ILE A 22 4.23 -1.14 -15.09
CA ILE A 22 4.69 -0.30 -13.99
C ILE A 22 5.44 0.91 -14.56
N GLY A 23 5.02 2.11 -14.16
CA GLY A 23 5.70 3.36 -14.48
C GLY A 23 6.12 4.14 -13.24
N PHE A 24 6.44 5.42 -13.44
CA PHE A 24 7.01 6.27 -12.40
C PHE A 24 6.09 6.42 -11.16
N VAL A 25 4.80 6.65 -11.38
CA VAL A 25 3.82 6.81 -10.29
C VAL A 25 3.67 5.51 -9.51
N ASP A 26 3.64 4.37 -10.21
CA ASP A 26 3.57 3.05 -9.58
C ASP A 26 4.79 2.78 -8.70
N LEU A 27 6.00 3.12 -9.16
CA LEU A 27 7.21 2.98 -8.36
C LEU A 27 7.24 3.93 -7.15
N SER A 28 6.66 5.12 -7.29
CA SER A 28 6.62 6.12 -6.21
C SER A 28 5.61 5.76 -5.12
N LEU A 29 4.43 5.25 -5.51
CA LEU A 29 3.35 4.89 -4.58
C LEU A 29 3.40 3.43 -4.14
N GLY A 30 4.02 2.56 -4.92
CA GLY A 30 4.05 1.11 -4.71
C GLY A 30 4.55 0.63 -3.33
N PRO A 31 5.52 1.29 -2.68
CA PRO A 31 5.87 0.97 -1.29
C PRO A 31 4.69 1.06 -0.32
N LEU A 32 3.70 1.91 -0.59
CA LEU A 32 2.49 2.02 0.23
C LEU A 32 1.63 0.75 0.16
N SER A 33 1.64 0.02 -0.97
CA SER A 33 0.93 -1.25 -1.12
C SER A 33 1.38 -2.29 -0.08
N TYR A 34 2.61 -2.16 0.40
CA TYR A 34 3.21 -3.04 1.40
C TYR A 34 2.98 -2.54 2.83
N VAL A 35 3.09 -1.23 3.05
CA VAL A 35 3.09 -0.61 4.39
C VAL A 35 1.68 -0.37 4.92
N ILE A 36 0.71 -0.02 4.07
CA ILE A 36 -0.68 0.23 4.48
C ILE A 36 -1.29 -0.99 5.19
N PRO A 37 -1.23 -2.22 4.65
CA PRO A 37 -1.80 -3.39 5.33
C PRO A 37 -1.22 -3.63 6.74
N ILE A 38 0.07 -3.35 6.94
CA ILE A 38 0.71 -3.46 8.26
C ILE A 38 0.12 -2.44 9.24
N TYR A 39 -0.08 -1.19 8.79
CA TYR A 39 -0.73 -0.18 9.62
C TYR A 39 -2.17 -0.51 9.95
N GLU A 40 -2.93 -1.06 9.01
CA GLU A 40 -4.29 -1.51 9.27
C GLU A 40 -4.35 -2.63 10.31
N GLU A 41 -3.37 -3.55 10.30
CA GLU A 41 -3.24 -4.61 11.31
C GLU A 41 -2.94 -4.05 12.70
N ILE A 42 -2.03 -3.07 12.80
CA ILE A 42 -1.63 -2.46 14.08
C ILE A 42 -2.75 -1.58 14.66
N THR A 43 -3.41 -0.79 13.83
CA THR A 43 -4.41 0.20 14.28
C THR A 43 -5.82 -0.35 14.34
N GLY A 44 -6.09 -1.48 13.67
CA GLY A 44 -7.44 -2.00 13.46
C GLY A 44 -8.29 -1.16 12.51
N VAL A 45 -7.74 -0.08 11.92
CA VAL A 45 -8.46 0.83 11.02
C VAL A 45 -8.27 0.37 9.58
N LYS A 46 -9.37 0.13 8.87
CA LYS A 46 -9.35 -0.19 7.44
C LYS A 46 -9.45 1.09 6.61
N MET A 47 -8.39 1.41 5.87
CA MET A 47 -8.27 2.60 5.04
C MET A 47 -8.60 2.31 3.58
N ILE A 48 -8.07 1.21 3.03
CA ILE A 48 -8.28 0.80 1.64
C ILE A 48 -9.04 -0.53 1.64
N THR A 49 -10.31 -0.50 1.26
CA THR A 49 -11.19 -1.69 1.21
C THR A 49 -11.71 -1.91 -0.20
N GLU A 50 -11.94 -3.16 -0.57
CA GLU A 50 -12.49 -3.51 -1.89
C GLU A 50 -13.87 -2.87 -2.14
N GLU A 51 -14.65 -2.62 -1.08
CA GLU A 51 -15.95 -1.94 -1.18
C GLU A 51 -15.82 -0.47 -1.62
N LYS A 52 -14.80 0.24 -1.14
CA LYS A 52 -14.64 1.69 -1.37
C LYS A 52 -13.62 2.02 -2.45
N PHE A 53 -12.60 1.19 -2.59
CA PHE A 53 -11.42 1.43 -3.41
C PHE A 53 -10.99 0.16 -4.17
N PRO A 54 -11.89 -0.44 -4.98
CA PRO A 54 -11.61 -1.70 -5.68
C PRO A 54 -10.40 -1.62 -6.62
N SER A 55 -10.21 -0.49 -7.31
CA SER A 55 -9.11 -0.29 -8.26
C SER A 55 -7.77 -0.18 -7.54
N LEU A 56 -7.72 0.55 -6.43
CA LEU A 56 -6.54 0.60 -5.56
C LEU A 56 -6.20 -0.78 -4.97
N CYS A 57 -7.20 -1.55 -4.51
CA CYS A 57 -6.98 -2.92 -4.05
C CYS A 57 -6.38 -3.80 -5.15
N ALA A 58 -6.95 -3.76 -6.36
CA ALA A 58 -6.47 -4.52 -7.52
C ALA A 58 -5.05 -4.08 -7.95
N TRP A 59 -4.78 -2.78 -7.91
CA TRP A 59 -3.47 -2.20 -8.20
C TRP A 59 -2.42 -2.65 -7.18
N MET A 60 -2.71 -2.58 -5.87
CA MET A 60 -1.80 -3.04 -4.81
C MET A 60 -1.43 -4.52 -5.01
N ALA A 61 -2.42 -5.37 -5.28
CA ALA A 61 -2.18 -6.79 -5.56
C ALA A 61 -1.36 -7.00 -6.84
N SER A 62 -1.66 -6.25 -7.90
CA SER A 62 -0.91 -6.30 -9.17
C SER A 62 0.53 -5.82 -9.04
N PHE A 63 0.77 -4.78 -8.24
CA PHE A 63 2.10 -4.23 -7.99
C PHE A 63 2.96 -5.22 -7.21
N LEU A 64 2.45 -5.75 -6.10
CA LEU A 64 3.17 -6.70 -5.24
C LEU A 64 3.44 -8.05 -5.93
N SER A 65 2.58 -8.46 -6.87
CA SER A 65 2.78 -9.69 -7.66
C SER A 65 3.73 -9.53 -8.84
N SER A 66 4.11 -8.29 -9.20
CA SER A 66 5.06 -8.04 -10.28
C SER A 66 6.45 -8.60 -9.93
N PRO A 67 7.12 -9.33 -10.84
CA PRO A 67 8.45 -9.89 -10.59
C PRO A 67 9.47 -8.83 -10.16
N ILE A 68 9.43 -7.64 -10.77
CA ILE A 68 10.34 -6.53 -10.47
C ILE A 68 10.19 -6.07 -9.02
N VAL A 69 8.98 -6.15 -8.47
CA VAL A 69 8.71 -5.72 -7.10
C VAL A 69 8.97 -6.86 -6.13
N ARG A 70 8.30 -8.00 -6.34
CA ARG A 70 8.33 -9.16 -5.44
C ARG A 70 9.73 -9.60 -5.07
N ASP A 71 10.65 -9.61 -6.03
CA ASP A 71 12.01 -10.11 -5.82
C ASP A 71 12.90 -9.10 -5.06
N HIS A 72 12.44 -7.87 -4.87
CA HIS A 72 13.14 -6.78 -4.15
C HIS A 72 12.44 -6.35 -2.85
N LEU A 73 11.29 -6.95 -2.51
CA LEU A 73 10.58 -6.59 -1.30
C LEU A 73 11.40 -6.99 -0.05
N PRO A 74 11.52 -6.10 0.94
CA PRO A 74 12.05 -6.49 2.24
C PRO A 74 11.18 -7.61 2.84
N PRO A 75 11.77 -8.54 3.60
CA PRO A 75 10.99 -9.55 4.33
C PRO A 75 9.98 -8.89 5.27
N LEU A 76 8.71 -9.34 5.23
CA LEU A 76 7.61 -8.83 6.08
C LEU A 76 7.95 -8.80 7.56
N ASP A 77 8.67 -9.81 8.03
CA ASP A 77 9.07 -9.92 9.44
C ASP A 77 10.10 -8.85 9.86
N LYS A 78 10.77 -8.19 8.91
CA LYS A 78 11.64 -7.04 9.19
C LYS A 78 10.89 -5.72 9.28
N LEU A 79 9.65 -5.67 8.80
CA LEU A 79 8.81 -4.46 8.78
C LEU A 79 7.65 -4.51 9.78
N LYS A 80 7.30 -5.71 10.26
CA LYS A 80 6.44 -5.85 11.44
C LYS A 80 7.14 -5.23 12.65
N LEU A 81 6.44 -4.32 13.32
CA LEU A 81 6.89 -3.80 14.60
C LEU A 81 7.12 -4.97 15.55
N ARG A 82 8.31 -5.05 16.16
CA ARG A 82 8.58 -6.08 17.17
C ARG A 82 7.76 -5.75 18.41
N PRO A 83 6.92 -6.68 18.90
CA PRO A 83 6.21 -6.49 20.16
C PRO A 83 7.23 -6.18 21.26
N GLY A 84 7.08 -5.02 21.92
CA GLY A 84 7.97 -4.58 23.01
C GLY A 84 9.12 -3.64 22.64
N GLN A 85 9.25 -3.18 21.38
CA GLN A 85 10.20 -2.10 21.05
C GLN A 85 9.62 -0.69 21.12
N TYR A 86 8.29 -0.56 21.08
CA TYR A 86 7.59 0.72 21.19
C TYR A 86 6.32 0.53 22.02
N ASP A 87 6.22 1.22 23.17
CA ASP A 87 5.05 1.16 24.06
C ASP A 87 3.81 1.82 23.44
N ASN A 88 3.99 2.60 22.36
CA ASN A 88 2.91 3.25 21.62
C ASN A 88 3.25 3.35 20.11
N PRO A 89 2.65 2.52 19.24
CA PRO A 89 2.92 2.54 17.79
C PRO A 89 2.47 3.84 17.09
N ILE A 90 1.68 4.70 17.74
CA ILE A 90 1.19 5.97 17.18
C ILE A 90 2.25 7.09 17.34
N SER A 91 3.15 7.00 18.32
CA SER A 91 4.14 8.05 18.63
C SER A 91 5.12 8.35 17.49
N CYS A 92 5.33 7.42 16.55
CA CYS A 92 6.28 7.58 15.45
C CYS A 92 5.74 8.44 14.28
N MET A 93 4.46 8.82 14.30
CA MET A 93 3.81 9.55 13.19
C MET A 93 3.44 11.00 13.52
N GLU A 94 3.89 11.55 14.65
CA GLU A 94 3.74 12.98 14.99
C GLU A 94 4.92 13.87 14.52
N LEU A 95 5.68 13.44 13.50
CA LEU A 95 6.74 14.24 12.86
C LEU A 95 6.32 14.77 11.49
#